data_AF-A0A972HRI0-F1
#
_entry.id   AF-A0A972HRI0-F1
#
_cell.length_a   1.000
_cell.length_b   1.000
_cell.length_c   1.000
_cell.angle_alpha   90.00
_cell.angle_beta   90.00
_cell.angle_gamma   90.00
#
_symmetry.space_group_name_H-M   'P 1'
#
loop_
_entity.id
_entity.type
_entity.pdbx_description
1 polymer ?
#
loop_
_entity_poly.entity_id
_entity_poly.type
_entity_poly.pdbx_seq_one_letter_code
_entity_poly.pdbx_strand_id
1 'polypeptide(L)'
;YNYGGGVFSDNSNPTFRNCVFSNNIADDGGALEAVNSSTVTLENCRLENNSARKNGGAIFSWGAALVIADSCVLVKNQSGTQGGAIFTGGNGQISAQYCTITNNASSNGGAIFAQDNTSPALTNSIIYFNWPNEIVPANLNSITYCNVRGGYPGTGNLDTDPLFCNWEEGQYTLAANSPCLTAGSGGTRMGYFASSCQPVYPRTLNVPQEFPTIQQAILASYQGDTVLVAPGVYQENIDLWGRRVLLASHFILSKDTAHISATVIDGGGTAVNQSVITIKRGEDSLCVIQGLTLTNGMVDAGHGGGITINNGASPRIEDCYIVENIGLLNTTYGWGGIGICSLNGSSPVFERCIIRKNIASGYDNGRQHRGGGAYLSGGTPMFIDCQFDSNIVAYQSYYNYGGGVFSDNSNPSETACSPTTSPTMAVVSLQSTPRTWSFQTVSSLAIIPERAARRYTSPVQIRTW
;
A
#
# COMPACT_ATOMS: atom_id res chain seq x y z
N TYR A 1 -21.58 -13.77 -20.82
CA TYR A 1 -21.18 -13.78 -19.40
C TYR A 1 -20.40 -15.06 -19.18
N ASN A 2 -19.20 -14.96 -18.61
CA ASN A 2 -18.38 -16.13 -18.31
C ASN A 2 -18.47 -16.38 -16.81
N TYR A 3 -19.13 -17.45 -16.39
CA TYR A 3 -19.44 -17.75 -14.99
C TYR A 3 -18.61 -18.93 -14.50
N GLY A 4 -18.10 -18.87 -13.27
CA GLY A 4 -17.43 -19.98 -12.58
C GLY A 4 -16.28 -20.62 -13.37
N GLY A 5 -15.10 -20.01 -13.35
CA GLY A 5 -14.00 -20.34 -14.29
C GLY A 5 -13.54 -21.80 -14.24
N GLY A 6 -13.67 -22.46 -13.09
CA GLY A 6 -13.52 -23.91 -12.94
C GLY A 6 -14.85 -24.63 -12.67
N VAL A 7 -15.68 -24.07 -11.78
CA VAL A 7 -16.95 -24.67 -11.35
C VAL A 7 -18.05 -23.62 -11.35
N PHE A 8 -19.17 -23.95 -12.00
CA PHE A 8 -20.44 -23.24 -11.86
C PHE A 8 -21.48 -24.18 -11.24
N SER A 9 -21.95 -23.85 -10.03
CA SER A 9 -22.96 -24.62 -9.30
C SER A 9 -24.25 -23.83 -9.21
N ASP A 10 -25.32 -24.34 -9.81
CA ASP A 10 -26.67 -23.80 -9.75
C ASP A 10 -27.65 -24.87 -9.25
N ASN A 11 -28.34 -24.59 -8.14
CA ASN A 11 -29.26 -25.51 -7.46
C ASN A 11 -28.68 -26.93 -7.27
N SER A 12 -27.37 -26.99 -6.97
CA SER A 12 -26.59 -28.22 -6.94
C SER A 12 -25.72 -28.29 -5.70
N ASN A 13 -25.40 -29.52 -5.26
CA ASN A 13 -24.66 -29.74 -4.01
C ASN A 13 -23.35 -30.55 -4.21
N PRO A 14 -22.39 -30.06 -5.03
CA PRO A 14 -21.17 -30.79 -5.30
C PRO A 14 -20.20 -30.77 -4.10
N THR A 15 -19.40 -31.83 -3.99
CA THR A 15 -18.31 -31.92 -3.01
C THR A 15 -16.98 -32.19 -3.72
N PHE A 16 -15.97 -31.39 -3.38
CA PHE A 16 -14.61 -31.53 -3.88
C PHE A 16 -13.67 -31.84 -2.73
N ARG A 17 -12.82 -32.86 -2.91
CA ARG A 17 -11.84 -33.31 -1.92
C ARG A 17 -10.47 -33.41 -2.55
N ASN A 18 -9.46 -32.80 -1.92
CA ASN A 18 -8.07 -32.86 -2.42
C ASN A 18 -7.91 -32.30 -3.84
N CYS A 19 -8.71 -31.29 -4.20
CA CYS A 19 -8.70 -30.70 -5.54
C CYS A 19 -7.85 -29.43 -5.57
N VAL A 20 -7.23 -29.17 -6.72
CA VAL A 20 -6.55 -27.92 -7.02
C VAL A 20 -7.30 -27.21 -8.13
N PHE A 21 -7.76 -25.99 -7.87
CA PHE A 21 -8.32 -25.08 -8.86
C PHE A 21 -7.29 -23.98 -9.11
N SER A 22 -6.61 -24.05 -10.25
CA SER A 22 -5.51 -23.13 -10.56
C SER A 22 -5.67 -22.43 -11.89
N ASN A 23 -5.35 -21.13 -11.94
CA ASN A 23 -5.29 -20.35 -13.19
C ASN A 23 -6.62 -20.29 -13.97
N ASN A 24 -7.76 -20.39 -13.28
CA ASN A 24 -9.07 -20.26 -13.89
C ASN A 24 -9.47 -18.79 -13.99
N ILE A 25 -10.23 -18.44 -15.03
CA ILE A 25 -10.60 -17.05 -15.33
C ILE A 25 -12.10 -16.96 -15.65
N ALA A 26 -12.81 -16.06 -14.99
CA ALA A 26 -14.24 -15.78 -15.23
C ALA A 26 -14.59 -14.31 -15.05
N ASP A 27 -15.85 -13.93 -15.30
CA ASP A 27 -16.39 -12.62 -14.88
C ASP A 27 -16.57 -12.59 -13.36
N ASP A 28 -17.17 -13.64 -12.80
CA ASP A 28 -17.42 -13.83 -11.37
C ASP A 28 -16.99 -15.26 -10.97
N GLY A 29 -16.41 -15.43 -9.78
CA GLY A 29 -15.98 -16.74 -9.28
C GLY A 29 -14.86 -17.35 -10.13
N GLY A 30 -13.65 -16.80 -10.04
CA GLY A 30 -12.54 -17.20 -10.90
C GLY A 30 -12.27 -18.70 -10.87
N ALA A 31 -12.35 -19.34 -9.69
CA ALA A 31 -12.35 -20.80 -9.57
C ALA A 31 -13.77 -21.38 -9.50
N LEU A 32 -14.63 -20.77 -8.68
CA LEU A 32 -15.91 -21.34 -8.29
C LEU A 32 -16.98 -20.26 -8.16
N GLU A 33 -18.10 -20.49 -8.81
CA GLU A 33 -19.33 -19.71 -8.66
C GLU A 33 -20.45 -20.63 -8.17
N ALA A 34 -21.06 -20.27 -7.04
CA ALA A 34 -22.20 -20.95 -6.46
C ALA A 34 -23.39 -19.98 -6.41
N VAL A 35 -24.51 -20.39 -7.02
CA VAL A 35 -25.72 -19.58 -7.14
C VAL A 35 -26.96 -20.35 -6.71
N ASN A 36 -28.02 -19.60 -6.37
CA ASN A 36 -29.33 -20.13 -5.96
C ASN A 36 -29.18 -21.10 -4.78
N SER A 37 -30.01 -22.14 -4.67
CA SER A 37 -29.97 -23.05 -3.51
C SER A 37 -28.80 -24.06 -3.53
N SER A 38 -27.64 -23.70 -4.09
CA SER A 38 -26.46 -24.56 -4.14
C SER A 38 -25.75 -24.67 -2.79
N THR A 39 -25.29 -25.86 -2.44
CA THR A 39 -24.38 -26.11 -1.31
C THR A 39 -23.09 -26.76 -1.80
N VAL A 40 -22.02 -25.98 -1.93
CA VAL A 40 -20.73 -26.50 -2.39
C VAL A 40 -19.81 -26.80 -1.22
N THR A 41 -19.25 -28.01 -1.15
CA THR A 41 -18.30 -28.39 -0.10
C THR A 41 -16.89 -28.55 -0.69
N LEU A 42 -15.93 -27.88 -0.08
CA LEU A 42 -14.50 -27.95 -0.38
C LEU A 42 -13.77 -28.50 0.85
N GLU A 43 -13.12 -29.66 0.71
CA GLU A 43 -12.33 -30.27 1.79
C GLU A 43 -10.89 -30.49 1.29
N ASN A 44 -9.91 -29.95 2.01
CA ASN A 44 -8.51 -30.11 1.64
C ASN A 44 -8.20 -29.60 0.22
N CYS A 45 -8.83 -28.51 -0.20
CA CYS A 45 -8.69 -27.97 -1.55
C CYS A 45 -7.75 -26.76 -1.59
N ARG A 46 -7.12 -26.55 -2.75
CA ARG A 46 -6.30 -25.38 -3.03
C ARG A 46 -6.89 -24.60 -4.20
N LEU A 47 -7.19 -23.33 -3.98
CA LEU A 47 -7.67 -22.41 -5.01
C LEU A 47 -6.59 -21.35 -5.19
N GLU A 48 -5.83 -21.44 -6.30
CA GLU A 48 -4.67 -20.59 -6.51
C GLU A 48 -4.61 -19.89 -7.87
N ASN A 49 -4.10 -18.66 -7.89
CA ASN A 49 -3.90 -17.89 -9.14
C ASN A 49 -5.17 -17.78 -10.01
N ASN A 50 -6.37 -17.81 -9.42
CA ASN A 50 -7.61 -17.64 -10.17
C ASN A 50 -7.97 -16.15 -10.27
N SER A 51 -8.62 -15.78 -11.37
CA SER A 51 -8.93 -14.38 -11.67
C SER A 51 -10.38 -14.17 -12.06
N ALA A 52 -11.08 -13.29 -11.37
CA ALA A 52 -12.41 -12.82 -11.76
C ALA A 52 -12.34 -11.38 -12.30
N ARG A 53 -12.98 -11.08 -13.42
CA ARG A 53 -13.01 -9.69 -13.93
C ARG A 53 -13.75 -8.76 -12.97
N LYS A 54 -14.74 -9.27 -12.22
CA LYS A 54 -15.58 -8.49 -11.31
C LYS A 54 -15.40 -8.95 -9.87
N ASN A 55 -15.99 -10.06 -9.47
CA ASN A 55 -16.10 -10.41 -8.04
C ASN A 55 -15.67 -11.84 -7.74
N GLY A 56 -15.11 -12.04 -6.54
CA GLY A 56 -14.76 -13.37 -6.04
C GLY A 56 -13.65 -14.01 -6.88
N GLY A 57 -12.40 -13.55 -6.72
CA GLY A 57 -11.28 -14.03 -7.53
C GLY A 57 -11.09 -15.55 -7.45
N ALA A 58 -11.41 -16.15 -6.30
CA ALA A 58 -11.56 -17.60 -6.16
C ALA A 58 -13.04 -18.01 -6.15
N ILE A 59 -13.80 -17.52 -5.17
CA ILE A 59 -15.16 -17.99 -4.85
C ILE A 59 -16.14 -16.82 -4.96
N PHE A 60 -17.21 -17.02 -5.72
CA PHE A 60 -18.37 -16.16 -5.74
C PHE A 60 -19.59 -16.94 -5.23
N SER A 61 -20.20 -16.48 -4.13
CA SER A 61 -21.40 -17.08 -3.55
C SER A 61 -22.56 -16.09 -3.63
N TRP A 62 -23.64 -16.47 -4.33
CA TRP A 62 -24.78 -15.62 -4.59
C TRP A 62 -26.11 -16.33 -4.42
N GLY A 63 -27.15 -15.60 -4.02
CA GLY A 63 -28.52 -16.08 -4.07
C GLY A 63 -28.76 -17.27 -3.16
N ALA A 64 -28.80 -17.11 -1.84
CA ALA A 64 -29.01 -18.22 -0.88
C ALA A 64 -28.05 -19.44 -0.98
N ALA A 65 -27.00 -19.38 -1.83
CA ALA A 65 -25.99 -20.41 -1.93
C ALA A 65 -25.14 -20.47 -0.66
N LEU A 66 -24.61 -21.64 -0.35
CA LEU A 66 -23.67 -21.86 0.75
C LEU A 66 -22.41 -22.54 0.23
N VAL A 67 -21.25 -21.92 0.46
CA VAL A 67 -19.96 -22.57 0.25
C VAL A 67 -19.39 -22.96 1.61
N ILE A 68 -19.02 -24.23 1.77
CA ILE A 68 -18.38 -24.78 2.98
C ILE A 68 -16.94 -25.11 2.61
N ALA A 69 -15.97 -24.47 3.27
CA ALA A 69 -14.55 -24.68 3.03
C ALA A 69 -13.86 -25.17 4.31
N ASP A 70 -13.47 -26.44 4.34
CA ASP A 70 -12.73 -27.03 5.44
C ASP A 70 -11.30 -27.31 5.01
N SER A 71 -10.34 -26.80 5.77
CA SER A 71 -8.91 -27.03 5.54
C SER A 71 -8.50 -26.67 4.10
N CYS A 72 -8.82 -25.45 3.65
CA CYS A 72 -8.52 -25.00 2.29
C CYS A 72 -7.45 -23.90 2.24
N VAL A 73 -6.76 -23.80 1.11
CA VAL A 73 -5.82 -22.71 0.84
C VAL A 73 -6.32 -21.87 -0.32
N LEU A 74 -6.58 -20.59 -0.08
CA LEU A 74 -6.99 -19.63 -1.10
C LEU A 74 -5.88 -18.59 -1.26
N VAL A 75 -5.14 -18.66 -2.37
CA VAL A 75 -3.91 -17.89 -2.51
C VAL A 75 -3.70 -17.29 -3.89
N LYS A 76 -3.16 -16.06 -3.96
CA LYS A 76 -2.86 -15.40 -5.24
C LYS A 76 -4.08 -15.25 -6.16
N ASN A 77 -5.30 -15.24 -5.62
CA ASN A 77 -6.50 -15.00 -6.41
C ASN A 77 -6.77 -13.50 -6.52
N GLN A 78 -7.34 -13.10 -7.66
CA GLN A 78 -7.55 -11.69 -7.97
C GLN A 78 -8.97 -11.42 -8.46
N SER A 79 -9.56 -10.29 -8.04
CA SER A 79 -10.77 -9.76 -8.66
C SER A 79 -10.63 -8.30 -9.07
N GLY A 80 -11.36 -7.88 -10.11
CA GLY A 80 -11.31 -6.48 -10.57
C GLY A 80 -12.06 -5.51 -9.66
N THR A 81 -13.09 -5.97 -8.94
CA THR A 81 -14.00 -5.11 -8.18
C THR A 81 -14.01 -5.45 -6.68
N GLN A 82 -14.49 -6.64 -6.30
CA GLN A 82 -14.74 -6.99 -4.91
C GLN A 82 -14.35 -8.44 -4.58
N GLY A 83 -13.79 -8.67 -3.38
CA GLY A 83 -13.51 -10.01 -2.89
C GLY A 83 -12.40 -10.70 -3.69
N GLY A 84 -11.13 -10.42 -3.37
CA GLY A 84 -10.00 -10.97 -4.13
C GLY A 84 -9.92 -12.49 -4.02
N ALA A 85 -10.26 -13.04 -2.86
CA ALA A 85 -10.51 -14.48 -2.73
C ALA A 85 -12.01 -14.78 -2.83
N ILE A 86 -12.82 -14.22 -1.93
CA ILE A 86 -14.21 -14.59 -1.72
C ILE A 86 -15.10 -13.37 -1.83
N PHE A 87 -16.19 -13.52 -2.57
CA PHE A 87 -17.31 -12.60 -2.57
C PHE A 87 -18.58 -13.33 -2.09
N THR A 88 -19.32 -12.70 -1.17
CA THR A 88 -20.67 -13.12 -0.77
C THR A 88 -21.67 -12.00 -1.02
N GLY A 89 -22.76 -12.31 -1.74
CA GLY A 89 -23.83 -11.36 -2.03
C GLY A 89 -25.19 -12.01 -2.24
N GLY A 90 -26.27 -11.21 -2.24
CA GLY A 90 -27.61 -11.73 -2.54
C GLY A 90 -28.07 -12.87 -1.61
N ASN A 91 -27.74 -12.81 -0.32
CA ASN A 91 -27.93 -13.87 0.69
C ASN A 91 -27.04 -15.11 0.52
N GLY A 92 -26.11 -15.12 -0.44
CA GLY A 92 -25.06 -16.15 -0.53
C GLY A 92 -24.15 -16.08 0.70
N GLN A 93 -23.67 -17.24 1.14
CA GLN A 93 -22.89 -17.39 2.37
C GLN A 93 -21.60 -18.17 2.11
N ILE A 94 -20.67 -18.03 3.05
CA ILE A 94 -19.53 -18.91 3.20
C ILE A 94 -19.36 -19.32 4.66
N SER A 95 -19.04 -20.59 4.87
CA SER A 95 -18.58 -21.13 6.15
C SER A 95 -17.20 -21.72 5.94
N ALA A 96 -16.19 -21.26 6.67
CA ALA A 96 -14.84 -21.79 6.54
C ALA A 96 -14.15 -22.07 7.88
N GLN A 97 -13.34 -23.12 7.90
CA GLN A 97 -12.52 -23.45 9.06
C GLN A 97 -11.16 -24.02 8.65
N TYR A 98 -10.12 -23.76 9.44
CA TYR A 98 -8.75 -24.19 9.14
C TYR A 98 -8.25 -23.75 7.76
N CYS A 99 -8.72 -22.59 7.28
CA CYS A 99 -8.35 -22.08 5.97
C CYS A 99 -7.18 -21.10 6.06
N THR A 100 -6.30 -21.11 5.06
CA THR A 100 -5.29 -20.07 4.86
C THR A 100 -5.65 -19.26 3.63
N ILE A 101 -6.09 -18.02 3.82
CA ILE A 101 -6.48 -17.07 2.79
C ILE A 101 -5.42 -15.97 2.76
N THR A 102 -4.57 -15.96 1.73
CA THR A 102 -3.39 -15.08 1.71
C THR A 102 -2.99 -14.63 0.32
N ASN A 103 -2.35 -13.47 0.20
CA ASN A 103 -1.86 -12.93 -1.07
C ASN A 103 -2.95 -12.79 -2.14
N ASN A 104 -4.21 -12.57 -1.75
CA ASN A 104 -5.30 -12.29 -2.68
C ASN A 104 -5.47 -10.78 -2.85
N ALA A 105 -5.97 -10.35 -4.01
CA ALA A 105 -6.05 -8.94 -4.35
C ALA A 105 -7.38 -8.56 -5.00
N SER A 106 -7.94 -7.40 -4.64
CA SER A 106 -9.07 -6.80 -5.35
C SER A 106 -9.02 -5.28 -5.27
N SER A 107 -10.02 -4.60 -5.83
CA SER A 107 -10.21 -3.17 -5.56
C SER A 107 -10.87 -2.90 -4.20
N ASN A 108 -11.58 -3.88 -3.64
CA ASN A 108 -12.28 -3.76 -2.35
C ASN A 108 -12.47 -5.14 -1.67
N GLY A 109 -11.90 -5.32 -0.48
CA GLY A 109 -11.87 -6.63 0.21
C GLY A 109 -10.97 -7.62 -0.51
N GLY A 110 -9.67 -7.58 -0.21
CA GLY A 110 -8.65 -8.42 -0.81
C GLY A 110 -8.83 -9.90 -0.51
N ALA A 111 -9.22 -10.27 0.71
CA ALA A 111 -9.60 -11.64 1.02
C ALA A 111 -11.10 -11.81 0.80
N ILE A 112 -11.91 -11.12 1.60
CA ILE A 112 -13.37 -11.31 1.63
C ILE A 112 -14.07 -9.98 1.40
N PHE A 113 -15.06 -9.97 0.52
CA PHE A 113 -16.06 -8.92 0.44
C PHE A 113 -17.44 -9.51 0.70
N ALA A 114 -18.16 -8.95 1.66
CA ALA A 114 -19.48 -9.37 2.10
C ALA A 114 -20.49 -8.23 1.94
N GLN A 115 -21.56 -8.45 1.19
CA GLN A 115 -22.68 -7.51 1.13
C GLN A 115 -23.51 -7.53 2.41
N ASP A 116 -24.28 -6.46 2.66
CA ASP A 116 -25.03 -6.20 3.91
C ASP A 116 -25.97 -7.34 4.36
N ASN A 117 -26.44 -8.18 3.43
CA ASN A 117 -27.31 -9.32 3.69
C ASN A 117 -26.57 -10.67 3.80
N THR A 118 -25.25 -10.65 4.01
CA THR A 118 -24.43 -11.85 4.13
C THR A 118 -23.70 -11.89 5.46
N SER A 119 -23.41 -13.09 5.94
CA SER A 119 -22.77 -13.35 7.24
C SER A 119 -21.70 -14.44 7.10
N PRO A 120 -20.60 -14.18 6.38
CA PRO A 120 -19.46 -15.10 6.31
C PRO A 120 -19.03 -15.59 7.69
N ALA A 121 -18.99 -16.90 7.91
CA ALA A 121 -18.59 -17.48 9.18
C ALA A 121 -17.23 -18.15 9.02
N LEU A 122 -16.21 -17.61 9.68
CA LEU A 122 -14.85 -18.17 9.63
C LEU A 122 -14.34 -18.43 11.04
N THR A 123 -13.73 -19.60 11.23
CA THR A 123 -13.05 -19.96 12.48
C THR A 123 -11.71 -20.64 12.24
N ASN A 124 -10.80 -20.57 13.21
CA ASN A 124 -9.50 -21.24 13.18
C ASN A 124 -8.74 -21.02 11.87
N SER A 125 -8.82 -19.82 11.29
CA SER A 125 -8.31 -19.54 9.94
C SER A 125 -7.31 -18.39 9.95
N ILE A 126 -6.43 -18.34 8.95
CA ILE A 126 -5.49 -17.25 8.73
C ILE A 126 -5.98 -16.44 7.53
N ILE A 127 -6.26 -15.16 7.74
CA ILE A 127 -6.62 -14.19 6.70
C ILE A 127 -5.60 -13.05 6.78
N TYR A 128 -4.50 -13.21 6.03
CA TYR A 128 -3.33 -12.36 6.19
C TYR A 128 -2.64 -12.11 4.85
N PHE A 129 -2.11 -10.90 4.66
CA PHE A 129 -1.45 -10.44 3.43
C PHE A 129 -2.40 -10.36 2.22
N ASN A 130 -3.68 -10.00 2.43
CA ASN A 130 -4.60 -9.73 1.32
C ASN A 130 -4.86 -8.23 1.15
N TRP A 131 -5.08 -7.80 -0.09
CA TRP A 131 -5.02 -6.38 -0.46
C TRP A 131 -6.26 -5.88 -1.22
N PRO A 132 -6.76 -4.66 -0.94
CA PRO A 132 -6.22 -3.64 -0.01
C PRO A 132 -6.52 -3.90 1.46
N ASN A 133 -7.66 -4.52 1.77
CA ASN A 133 -8.09 -4.88 3.11
C ASN A 133 -8.29 -6.39 3.20
N GLU A 134 -8.06 -6.99 4.36
CA GLU A 134 -8.33 -8.42 4.54
C GLU A 134 -9.82 -8.73 4.30
N ILE A 135 -10.71 -8.02 5.01
CA ILE A 135 -12.15 -8.29 4.99
C ILE A 135 -12.91 -6.96 4.92
N VAL A 136 -13.93 -6.92 4.08
CA VAL A 136 -14.89 -5.81 3.99
C VAL A 136 -16.32 -6.37 4.11
N PRO A 137 -17.15 -5.84 5.02
CA PRO A 137 -16.87 -4.76 5.96
C PRO A 137 -16.00 -5.20 7.16
N ALA A 138 -15.48 -4.22 7.92
CA ALA A 138 -14.49 -4.42 8.98
C ALA A 138 -15.08 -4.88 10.34
N ASN A 139 -16.31 -5.41 10.38
CA ASN A 139 -17.06 -5.65 11.61
C ASN A 139 -17.98 -6.89 11.57
N LEU A 140 -17.59 -7.94 10.84
CA LEU A 140 -18.34 -9.19 10.80
C LEU A 140 -18.08 -10.01 12.08
N ASN A 141 -19.07 -10.04 12.98
CA ASN A 141 -18.96 -10.73 14.28
C ASN A 141 -18.81 -12.26 14.19
N SER A 142 -19.13 -12.85 13.03
CA SER A 142 -19.03 -14.28 12.75
C SER A 142 -17.61 -14.75 12.39
N ILE A 143 -16.64 -13.82 12.34
CA ILE A 143 -15.22 -14.11 12.21
C ILE A 143 -14.63 -14.21 13.61
N THR A 144 -14.28 -15.43 14.05
CA THR A 144 -13.79 -15.67 15.41
C THR A 144 -12.63 -16.66 15.40
N TYR A 145 -11.71 -16.56 16.36
CA TYR A 145 -10.52 -17.41 16.43
C TYR A 145 -9.72 -17.46 15.12
N CYS A 146 -9.62 -16.32 14.43
CA CYS A 146 -8.85 -16.17 13.20
C CYS A 146 -7.67 -15.22 13.41
N ASN A 147 -6.58 -15.41 12.66
CA ASN A 147 -5.53 -14.41 12.57
C ASN A 147 -5.85 -13.50 11.37
N VAL A 148 -6.27 -12.27 11.65
CA VAL A 148 -6.69 -11.29 10.65
C VAL A 148 -5.90 -10.01 10.84
N ARG A 149 -5.14 -9.64 9.82
CA ARG A 149 -4.35 -8.40 9.84
C ARG A 149 -5.24 -7.17 10.02
N GLY A 150 -4.74 -6.18 10.77
CA GLY A 150 -5.39 -4.87 10.93
C GLY A 150 -6.35 -4.79 12.11
N GLY A 151 -6.11 -5.59 13.16
CA GLY A 151 -6.86 -5.56 14.41
C GLY A 151 -8.34 -5.93 14.27
N TYR A 152 -8.68 -6.90 13.42
CA TYR A 152 -10.08 -7.24 13.14
C TYR A 152 -10.83 -7.66 14.41
N PRO A 153 -11.98 -7.06 14.73
CA PRO A 153 -12.71 -7.35 15.96
C PRO A 153 -13.28 -8.78 15.92
N GLY A 154 -13.44 -9.40 17.09
CA GLY A 154 -14.08 -10.71 17.23
C GLY A 154 -13.39 -11.56 18.30
N THR A 155 -14.15 -12.49 18.87
CA THR A 155 -13.67 -13.37 19.94
C THR A 155 -12.49 -14.20 19.45
N GLY A 156 -11.36 -14.14 20.18
CA GLY A 156 -10.18 -14.96 19.90
C GLY A 156 -9.41 -14.59 18.64
N ASN A 157 -9.75 -13.49 17.96
CA ASN A 157 -9.01 -13.06 16.78
C ASN A 157 -7.63 -12.50 17.18
N LEU A 158 -6.62 -12.76 16.33
CA LEU A 158 -5.27 -12.23 16.44
C LEU A 158 -4.99 -11.21 15.32
N ASP A 159 -4.06 -10.29 15.57
CA ASP A 159 -3.38 -9.51 14.53
C ASP A 159 -1.88 -9.60 14.76
N THR A 160 -1.26 -10.64 14.19
CA THR A 160 0.16 -10.92 14.35
C THR A 160 0.70 -11.61 13.11
N ASP A 161 2.00 -11.46 12.83
CA ASP A 161 2.63 -12.18 11.73
C ASP A 161 2.42 -13.71 11.90
N PRO A 162 1.83 -14.40 10.91
CA PRO A 162 1.67 -15.86 10.96
C PRO A 162 2.99 -16.63 11.06
N LEU A 163 4.13 -15.99 10.74
CA LEU A 163 5.46 -16.63 10.65
C LEU A 163 5.47 -17.78 9.65
N PHE A 164 5.07 -17.49 8.40
CA PHE A 164 5.17 -18.45 7.30
C PHE A 164 6.64 -18.72 6.94
N CYS A 165 7.02 -20.00 6.87
CA CYS A 165 8.42 -20.42 6.68
C CYS A 165 9.06 -19.94 5.36
N ASN A 166 8.32 -20.02 4.24
CA ASN A 166 8.80 -19.57 2.93
C ASN A 166 7.62 -19.25 2.00
N TRP A 167 6.91 -18.18 2.34
CA TRP A 167 5.69 -17.77 1.64
C TRP A 167 5.94 -17.33 0.17
N GLU A 168 7.16 -16.92 -0.18
CA GLU A 168 7.54 -16.56 -1.56
C GLU A 168 7.48 -17.75 -2.50
N GLU A 169 8.03 -18.87 -2.06
CA GLU A 169 7.95 -20.15 -2.77
C GLU A 169 6.58 -20.83 -2.61
N GLY A 170 5.61 -20.15 -1.99
CA GLY A 170 4.27 -20.67 -1.75
C GLY A 170 4.18 -21.67 -0.60
N GLN A 171 5.19 -21.73 0.28
CA GLN A 171 5.18 -22.54 1.49
C GLN A 171 4.62 -21.75 2.66
N TYR A 172 3.34 -21.98 2.95
CA TYR A 172 2.61 -21.31 4.04
C TYR A 172 2.56 -22.14 5.33
N THR A 173 3.52 -23.04 5.53
CA THR A 173 3.72 -23.72 6.81
C THR A 173 4.18 -22.75 7.87
N LEU A 174 3.86 -23.04 9.14
CA LEU A 174 4.14 -22.14 10.26
C LEU A 174 5.51 -22.45 10.87
N ALA A 175 6.20 -21.42 11.35
CA ALA A 175 7.36 -21.58 12.22
C ALA A 175 6.96 -22.19 13.57
N ALA A 176 7.88 -22.90 14.21
CA ALA A 176 7.63 -23.59 15.49
C ALA A 176 7.22 -22.66 16.65
N ASN A 177 7.51 -21.36 16.55
CA ASN A 177 7.07 -20.34 17.50
C ASN A 177 5.91 -19.46 16.98
N SER A 178 5.21 -19.88 15.91
CA SER A 178 4.07 -19.15 15.39
C SER A 178 2.93 -19.10 16.43
N PRO A 179 2.38 -17.90 16.70
CA PRO A 179 1.22 -17.76 17.60
C PRO A 179 -0.02 -18.46 17.04
N CYS A 180 -0.08 -18.69 15.73
CA CYS A 180 -1.18 -19.40 15.09
C CYS A 180 -1.24 -20.89 15.43
N LEU A 181 -0.22 -21.49 16.05
CA LEU A 181 -0.23 -22.93 16.34
C LEU A 181 -1.18 -23.34 17.47
N THR A 182 -1.52 -22.42 18.37
CA THR A 182 -2.29 -22.74 19.60
C THR A 182 -3.38 -21.73 19.95
N ALA A 183 -3.62 -20.72 19.10
CA ALA A 183 -4.55 -19.63 19.40
C ALA A 183 -5.97 -19.84 18.85
N GLY A 184 -6.19 -20.88 18.05
CA GLY A 184 -7.52 -21.26 17.58
C GLY A 184 -8.45 -21.68 18.72
N SER A 185 -9.74 -21.74 18.42
CA SER A 185 -10.79 -22.21 19.32
C SER A 185 -10.40 -23.56 19.94
N GLY A 186 -10.50 -23.66 21.27
CA GLY A 186 -10.09 -24.85 22.00
C GLY A 186 -8.57 -25.07 22.09
N GLY A 187 -7.75 -24.05 21.81
CA GLY A 187 -6.28 -24.17 21.81
C GLY A 187 -5.72 -24.84 20.55
N THR A 188 -6.50 -24.86 19.47
CA THR A 188 -6.14 -25.49 18.19
C THR A 188 -5.30 -24.55 17.32
N ARG A 189 -4.85 -25.06 16.16
CA ARG A 189 -4.15 -24.22 15.17
C ARG A 189 -5.12 -23.34 14.40
N MET A 190 -4.63 -22.19 13.95
CA MET A 190 -5.25 -21.39 12.91
C MET A 190 -4.62 -21.71 11.56
N GLY A 191 -5.44 -21.77 10.52
CA GLY A 191 -5.00 -22.00 9.15
C GLY A 191 -4.81 -23.47 8.78
N TYR A 192 -4.48 -23.67 7.50
CA TYR A 192 -4.42 -25.00 6.90
C TYR A 192 -3.18 -25.76 7.37
N PHE A 193 -2.02 -25.13 7.32
CA PHE A 193 -0.74 -25.80 7.55
C PHE A 193 -0.39 -25.89 9.05
N ALA A 194 0.27 -26.99 9.43
CA ALA A 194 0.90 -27.13 10.73
C ALA A 194 2.34 -26.56 10.73
N SER A 195 3.01 -26.66 11.89
CA SER A 195 4.42 -26.29 12.03
C SER A 195 5.33 -27.20 11.20
N SER A 196 6.34 -26.64 10.53
CA SER A 196 7.35 -27.43 9.82
C SER A 196 8.78 -26.88 9.91
N CYS A 197 8.97 -25.60 10.24
CA CYS A 197 10.29 -24.97 10.30
C CYS A 197 10.67 -24.52 11.71
N GLN A 198 11.96 -24.24 11.89
CA GLN A 198 12.54 -23.78 13.15
C GLN A 198 11.92 -22.45 13.61
N PRO A 199 12.01 -22.12 14.91
CA PRO A 199 11.58 -20.83 15.42
C PRO A 199 12.25 -19.67 14.66
N VAL A 200 11.48 -18.61 14.42
CA VAL A 200 11.92 -17.41 13.74
C VAL A 200 11.88 -16.23 14.71
N TYR A 201 12.96 -15.46 14.77
CA TYR A 201 13.09 -14.30 15.65
C TYR A 201 13.54 -13.07 14.88
N PRO A 202 13.16 -11.86 15.35
CA PRO A 202 13.67 -10.62 14.78
C PRO A 202 15.20 -10.59 14.72
N ARG A 203 15.72 -10.26 13.54
CA ARG A 203 17.16 -10.20 13.27
C ARG A 203 17.49 -9.04 12.33
N THR A 204 18.79 -8.81 12.17
CA THR A 204 19.31 -7.91 11.14
C THR A 204 19.65 -8.71 9.88
N LEU A 205 19.17 -8.25 8.73
CA LEU A 205 19.48 -8.78 7.40
C LEU A 205 20.40 -7.77 6.70
N ASN A 206 21.64 -8.15 6.48
CA ASN A 206 22.67 -7.25 5.97
C ASN A 206 22.70 -7.24 4.43
N VAL A 207 22.59 -6.07 3.82
CA VAL A 207 22.68 -5.87 2.36
C VAL A 207 23.96 -5.06 2.05
N PRO A 208 24.87 -5.53 1.17
CA PRO A 208 24.75 -6.73 0.32
C PRO A 208 25.34 -8.02 0.94
N GLN A 209 25.84 -7.97 2.17
CA GLN A 209 26.68 -9.03 2.75
C GLN A 209 25.98 -10.39 2.85
N GLU A 210 24.73 -10.42 3.30
CA GLU A 210 23.91 -11.65 3.39
C GLU A 210 22.96 -11.77 2.20
N PHE A 211 22.39 -10.65 1.75
CA PHE A 211 21.44 -10.59 0.65
C PHE A 211 21.97 -9.66 -0.42
N PRO A 212 22.13 -10.10 -1.68
CA PRO A 212 22.71 -9.28 -2.73
C PRO A 212 21.84 -8.07 -3.11
N THR A 213 20.55 -8.08 -2.79
CA THR A 213 19.61 -6.98 -3.08
C THR A 213 18.74 -6.63 -1.87
N ILE A 214 18.26 -5.39 -1.82
CA ILE A 214 17.36 -4.91 -0.77
C ILE A 214 16.02 -5.65 -0.84
N GLN A 215 15.47 -5.84 -2.05
CA GLN A 215 14.18 -6.52 -2.20
C GLN A 215 14.21 -7.97 -1.69
N GLN A 216 15.32 -8.69 -1.89
CA GLN A 216 15.47 -10.06 -1.36
C GLN A 216 15.52 -10.10 0.16
N ALA A 217 16.16 -9.11 0.80
CA ALA A 217 16.15 -9.02 2.26
C ALA A 217 14.75 -8.74 2.81
N ILE A 218 13.98 -7.83 2.20
CA ILE A 218 12.58 -7.55 2.60
C ILE A 218 11.70 -8.79 2.45
N LEU A 219 11.88 -9.51 1.35
CA LEU A 219 11.16 -10.73 1.05
C LEU A 219 11.40 -11.81 2.14
N ALA A 220 12.68 -12.03 2.49
CA ALA A 220 13.12 -12.96 3.52
C ALA A 220 12.86 -12.52 4.98
N SER A 221 12.39 -11.28 5.18
CA SER A 221 12.18 -10.69 6.50
C SER A 221 10.87 -11.14 7.17
N TYR A 222 10.83 -11.07 8.48
CA TYR A 222 9.66 -11.22 9.32
C TYR A 222 9.32 -9.92 10.05
N GLN A 223 8.13 -9.82 10.62
CA GLN A 223 7.77 -8.66 11.44
C GLN A 223 8.82 -8.42 12.54
N GLY A 224 9.32 -7.18 12.62
CA GLY A 224 10.33 -6.74 13.57
C GLY A 224 11.78 -6.84 13.09
N ASP A 225 12.01 -7.44 11.92
CA ASP A 225 13.35 -7.49 11.32
C ASP A 225 13.85 -6.09 10.92
N THR A 226 15.18 -5.98 10.89
CA THR A 226 15.88 -4.82 10.33
C THR A 226 16.58 -5.23 9.03
N VAL A 227 16.23 -4.60 7.92
CA VAL A 227 16.99 -4.67 6.67
C VAL A 227 18.03 -3.55 6.71
N LEU A 228 19.29 -3.91 6.98
CA LEU A 228 20.39 -2.97 7.15
C LEU A 228 21.21 -2.87 5.87
N VAL A 229 21.18 -1.70 5.25
CA VAL A 229 21.79 -1.43 3.94
C VAL A 229 23.12 -0.69 4.12
N ALA A 230 24.21 -1.34 3.70
CA ALA A 230 25.54 -0.75 3.70
C ALA A 230 25.65 0.39 2.66
N PRO A 231 26.61 1.32 2.81
CA PRO A 231 26.89 2.35 1.80
C PRO A 231 27.13 1.74 0.41
N GLY A 232 26.47 2.32 -0.60
CA GLY A 232 26.45 1.84 -1.97
C GLY A 232 25.34 2.50 -2.77
N VAL A 233 25.37 2.29 -4.09
CA VAL A 233 24.28 2.65 -5.01
C VAL A 233 23.59 1.37 -5.44
N TYR A 234 22.31 1.26 -5.13
CA TYR A 234 21.47 0.09 -5.38
C TYR A 234 20.44 0.46 -6.44
N GLN A 235 20.57 -0.09 -7.64
CA GLN A 235 19.61 0.13 -8.72
C GLN A 235 18.43 -0.84 -8.55
N GLU A 236 17.42 -0.41 -7.81
CA GLU A 236 16.26 -1.22 -7.40
C GLU A 236 14.99 -0.36 -7.27
N ASN A 237 13.84 -1.01 -7.36
CA ASN A 237 12.53 -0.44 -7.03
C ASN A 237 11.88 -1.34 -5.98
N ILE A 238 11.56 -0.78 -4.82
CA ILE A 238 11.25 -1.55 -3.61
C ILE A 238 9.75 -1.59 -3.33
N ASP A 239 9.18 -2.78 -3.16
CA ASP A 239 7.86 -3.02 -2.56
C ASP A 239 8.08 -3.59 -1.15
N LEU A 240 7.50 -2.93 -0.13
CA LEU A 240 7.62 -3.37 1.26
C LEU A 240 6.71 -4.56 1.58
N TRP A 241 5.82 -4.96 0.67
CA TRP A 241 4.99 -6.16 0.80
C TRP A 241 4.08 -6.19 2.04
N GLY A 242 3.71 -5.02 2.58
CA GLY A 242 2.97 -4.95 3.83
C GLY A 242 3.82 -5.35 5.04
N ARG A 243 5.14 -5.51 4.92
CA ARG A 243 6.00 -5.95 6.03
C ARG A 243 6.15 -4.85 7.07
N ARG A 244 6.17 -5.24 8.35
CA ARG A 244 6.45 -4.37 9.49
C ARG A 244 7.94 -4.49 9.84
N VAL A 245 8.78 -3.84 9.03
CA VAL A 245 10.25 -3.90 9.13
C VAL A 245 10.86 -2.51 9.27
N LEU A 246 12.09 -2.47 9.77
CA LEU A 246 12.97 -1.31 9.67
C LEU A 246 13.88 -1.47 8.45
N LEU A 247 13.65 -0.72 7.38
CA LEU A 247 14.57 -0.60 6.25
C LEU A 247 15.47 0.61 6.48
N ALA A 248 16.76 0.39 6.73
CA ALA A 248 17.64 1.47 7.16
C ALA A 248 19.08 1.37 6.66
N SER A 249 19.78 2.50 6.58
CA SER A 249 21.22 2.54 6.33
C SER A 249 22.04 2.48 7.62
N HIS A 250 23.38 2.47 7.50
CA HIS A 250 24.31 2.61 8.64
C HIS A 250 24.20 3.94 9.41
N PHE A 251 23.37 4.89 8.94
CA PHE A 251 22.99 6.06 9.74
C PHE A 251 22.44 5.68 11.11
N ILE A 252 21.68 4.58 11.22
CA ILE A 252 21.10 4.17 12.51
C ILE A 252 22.16 3.78 13.54
N LEU A 253 23.34 3.35 13.09
CA LEU A 253 24.46 2.91 13.91
C LEU A 253 25.37 4.08 14.31
N SER A 254 25.62 4.99 13.38
CA SER A 254 26.65 6.03 13.50
C SER A 254 26.10 7.42 13.84
N LYS A 255 24.85 7.69 13.48
CA LYS A 255 24.23 9.03 13.44
C LYS A 255 24.97 10.04 12.55
N ASP A 256 25.88 9.56 11.69
CA ASP A 256 26.57 10.37 10.70
C ASP A 256 25.73 10.46 9.42
N THR A 257 25.31 11.67 9.06
CA THR A 257 24.48 11.93 7.87
C THR A 257 25.20 11.61 6.56
N ALA A 258 26.53 11.46 6.57
CA ALA A 258 27.29 10.95 5.43
C ALA A 258 26.79 9.56 4.99
N HIS A 259 26.34 8.71 5.92
CA HIS A 259 25.78 7.40 5.58
C HIS A 259 24.43 7.50 4.85
N ILE A 260 23.65 8.57 5.06
CA ILE A 260 22.40 8.78 4.32
C ILE A 260 22.72 9.06 2.84
N SER A 261 23.68 9.95 2.60
CA SER A 261 24.10 10.31 1.24
C SER A 261 24.85 9.18 0.53
N ALA A 262 25.53 8.32 1.29
CA ALA A 262 26.31 7.21 0.76
C ALA A 262 25.49 5.94 0.51
N THR A 263 24.26 5.84 1.03
CA THR A 263 23.36 4.70 0.80
C THR A 263 22.19 5.14 -0.09
N VAL A 264 22.33 4.89 -1.39
CA VAL A 264 21.43 5.40 -2.43
C VAL A 264 20.63 4.26 -3.05
N ILE A 265 19.31 4.40 -3.09
CA ILE A 265 18.42 3.59 -3.92
C ILE A 265 18.09 4.40 -5.18
N ASP A 266 18.55 3.92 -6.33
CA ASP A 266 18.36 4.52 -7.65
C ASP A 266 17.23 3.77 -8.37
N GLY A 267 16.12 4.47 -8.62
CA GLY A 267 14.91 3.92 -9.24
C GLY A 267 15.01 3.65 -10.75
N GLY A 268 16.15 3.92 -11.40
CA GLY A 268 16.42 3.57 -12.80
C GLY A 268 15.77 4.48 -13.85
N GLY A 269 15.04 5.50 -13.44
CA GLY A 269 14.53 6.59 -14.28
C GLY A 269 13.61 6.13 -15.41
N THR A 270 13.79 6.73 -16.58
CA THR A 270 12.97 6.48 -17.78
C THR A 270 12.96 5.03 -18.25
N ALA A 271 14.04 4.28 -17.98
CA ALA A 271 14.15 2.90 -18.40
C ALA A 271 13.21 1.96 -17.61
N VAL A 272 12.86 2.33 -16.38
CA VAL A 272 12.06 1.48 -15.48
C VAL A 272 10.62 1.96 -15.34
N ASN A 273 10.39 3.28 -15.32
CA ASN A 273 9.06 3.87 -15.17
C ASN A 273 8.32 3.40 -13.90
N GLN A 274 9.01 3.37 -12.75
CA GLN A 274 8.44 3.05 -11.44
C GLN A 274 8.94 3.98 -10.34
N SER A 275 8.21 4.01 -9.23
CA SER A 275 8.65 4.64 -7.98
C SER A 275 9.91 3.98 -7.44
N VAL A 276 10.78 4.73 -6.75
CA VAL A 276 11.89 4.11 -5.99
C VAL A 276 11.34 3.19 -4.90
N ILE A 277 10.34 3.64 -4.15
CA ILE A 277 9.66 2.84 -3.12
C ILE A 277 8.13 2.89 -3.31
N THR A 278 7.49 1.74 -3.21
CA THR A 278 6.03 1.58 -3.22
C THR A 278 5.53 0.97 -1.90
N ILE A 279 4.52 1.61 -1.32
CA ILE A 279 3.89 1.26 -0.04
C ILE A 279 2.38 1.29 -0.25
N LYS A 280 1.77 0.14 -0.55
CA LYS A 280 0.37 0.08 -1.05
C LYS A 280 -0.46 -1.02 -0.42
N ARG A 281 0.08 -1.61 0.64
CA ARG A 281 -0.33 -2.87 1.23
C ARG A 281 -0.52 -2.66 2.73
N GLY A 282 -1.27 -1.61 3.10
CA GLY A 282 -1.66 -1.33 4.47
C GLY A 282 -0.50 -1.41 5.47
N GLU A 283 0.71 -1.01 5.06
CA GLU A 283 1.85 -0.84 5.96
C GLU A 283 1.44 0.17 7.03
N ASP A 284 1.62 -0.17 8.30
CA ASP A 284 1.31 0.71 9.43
C ASP A 284 2.59 1.39 9.96
N SER A 285 2.48 2.11 11.07
CA SER A 285 3.57 2.90 11.64
C SER A 285 4.73 2.05 12.19
N LEU A 286 4.61 0.73 12.20
CA LEU A 286 5.70 -0.20 12.52
C LEU A 286 6.58 -0.50 11.29
N CYS A 287 6.15 -0.10 10.09
CA CYS A 287 6.98 -0.07 8.91
C CYS A 287 7.75 1.25 8.86
N VAL A 288 9.08 1.18 8.97
CA VAL A 288 9.96 2.35 9.06
C VAL A 288 11.02 2.31 7.97
N ILE A 289 11.16 3.42 7.24
CA ILE A 289 12.26 3.66 6.31
C ILE A 289 13.14 4.74 6.91
N GLN A 290 14.44 4.48 7.12
CA GLN A 290 15.31 5.42 7.82
C GLN A 290 16.69 5.60 7.19
N GLY A 291 17.09 6.86 6.99
CA GLY A 291 18.47 7.20 6.68
C GLY A 291 18.90 6.83 5.26
N LEU A 292 18.01 6.89 4.27
CA LEU A 292 18.29 6.48 2.89
C LEU A 292 18.17 7.66 1.91
N THR A 293 18.93 7.61 0.82
CA THR A 293 18.72 8.50 -0.33
C THR A 293 17.92 7.78 -1.41
N LEU A 294 16.78 8.35 -1.83
CA LEU A 294 15.88 7.83 -2.86
C LEU A 294 15.91 8.78 -4.05
N THR A 295 16.43 8.31 -5.19
CA THR A 295 16.68 9.13 -6.37
C THR A 295 16.33 8.44 -7.67
N ASN A 296 16.26 9.23 -8.74
CA ASN A 296 16.10 8.77 -10.11
C ASN A 296 14.90 7.82 -10.29
N GLY A 297 13.87 7.95 -9.44
CA GLY A 297 12.59 7.29 -9.69
C GLY A 297 11.79 8.10 -10.68
N MET A 298 11.13 7.41 -11.61
CA MET A 298 10.32 8.05 -12.64
C MET A 298 9.01 7.33 -12.86
N VAL A 299 7.90 8.05 -12.94
CA VAL A 299 6.58 7.50 -13.27
C VAL A 299 5.87 8.37 -14.30
N ASP A 300 5.10 7.75 -15.20
CA ASP A 300 4.39 8.43 -16.29
C ASP A 300 2.89 8.64 -16.04
N ALA A 301 2.34 8.08 -14.97
CA ALA A 301 0.96 8.28 -14.56
C ALA A 301 0.70 7.96 -13.09
N GLY A 302 -0.06 8.83 -12.40
CA GLY A 302 -0.84 8.51 -11.20
C GLY A 302 -0.09 8.15 -9.91
N HIS A 303 1.23 8.35 -9.86
CA HIS A 303 2.10 7.90 -8.77
C HIS A 303 3.23 8.91 -8.50
N GLY A 304 4.02 8.71 -7.45
CA GLY A 304 5.22 9.49 -7.15
C GLY A 304 6.47 8.82 -7.70
N GLY A 305 7.41 9.58 -8.28
CA GLY A 305 8.70 9.05 -8.73
C GLY A 305 9.57 8.59 -7.57
N GLY A 306 9.63 9.34 -6.46
CA GLY A 306 10.38 8.92 -5.27
C GLY A 306 9.65 7.83 -4.49
N ILE A 307 8.56 8.21 -3.83
CA ILE A 307 7.75 7.32 -2.99
C ILE A 307 6.28 7.38 -3.40
N THR A 308 5.67 6.22 -3.54
CA THR A 308 4.21 6.06 -3.66
C THR A 308 3.64 5.38 -2.44
N ILE A 309 2.66 6.02 -1.80
CA ILE A 309 1.95 5.55 -0.61
C ILE A 309 0.45 5.51 -0.91
N ASN A 310 -0.19 4.37 -0.69
CA ASN A 310 -1.57 4.16 -1.13
C ASN A 310 -2.34 3.19 -0.22
N ASN A 311 -3.66 3.13 -0.41
CA ASN A 311 -4.59 2.18 0.22
C ASN A 311 -4.55 2.20 1.76
N GLY A 312 -4.61 3.40 2.34
CA GLY A 312 -4.63 3.58 3.80
C GLY A 312 -3.30 3.29 4.50
N ALA A 313 -2.19 3.12 3.76
CA ALA A 313 -0.88 2.90 4.36
C ALA A 313 -0.44 4.12 5.18
N SER A 314 0.17 3.86 6.33
CA SER A 314 0.61 4.87 7.31
C SER A 314 2.03 4.56 7.85
N PRO A 315 3.04 4.39 6.97
CA PRO A 315 4.43 4.13 7.38
C PRO A 315 5.09 5.36 8.02
N ARG A 316 6.26 5.14 8.65
CA ARG A 316 7.18 6.22 9.06
C ARG A 316 8.37 6.30 8.11
N ILE A 317 8.70 7.51 7.66
CA ILE A 317 9.85 7.81 6.82
C ILE A 317 10.69 8.84 7.55
N GLU A 318 11.93 8.49 7.89
CA GLU A 318 12.75 9.27 8.81
C GLU A 318 14.13 9.52 8.23
N ASP A 319 14.64 10.74 8.37
CA ASP A 319 16.03 11.06 8.01
C ASP A 319 16.37 10.67 6.56
N CYS A 320 15.40 10.74 5.65
CA CYS A 320 15.55 10.31 4.26
C CYS A 320 15.72 11.49 3.30
N TYR A 321 16.50 11.29 2.24
CA TYR A 321 16.68 12.24 1.16
C TYR A 321 15.88 11.78 -0.05
N ILE A 322 14.79 12.47 -0.38
CA ILE A 322 13.92 12.18 -1.53
C ILE A 322 14.22 13.21 -2.60
N VAL A 323 15.11 12.85 -3.53
CA VAL A 323 15.79 13.82 -4.38
C VAL A 323 15.77 13.45 -5.84
N GLU A 324 15.69 14.46 -6.73
CA GLU A 324 15.93 14.28 -8.17
C GLU A 324 15.02 13.22 -8.84
N ASN A 325 13.80 13.05 -8.31
CA ASN A 325 12.79 12.18 -8.90
C ASN A 325 11.94 12.94 -9.93
N ILE A 326 11.43 12.21 -10.93
CA ILE A 326 10.72 12.80 -12.07
C ILE A 326 9.32 12.18 -12.18
N GLY A 327 8.31 13.03 -12.39
CA GLY A 327 6.96 12.59 -12.72
C GLY A 327 6.61 13.15 -14.07
N LEU A 328 6.38 12.26 -15.05
CA LEU A 328 5.88 12.61 -16.36
C LEU A 328 4.36 12.58 -16.33
N LEU A 329 3.68 13.69 -16.63
CA LEU A 329 2.22 13.77 -16.63
C LEU A 329 1.66 13.54 -18.05
N ASN A 330 1.87 12.34 -18.61
CA ASN A 330 1.47 12.05 -20.00
C ASN A 330 0.01 11.53 -20.14
N THR A 331 -0.67 11.17 -19.04
CA THR A 331 -2.02 10.56 -19.07
C THR A 331 -3.18 11.52 -18.74
N THR A 332 -4.39 11.09 -19.09
CA THR A 332 -5.69 11.78 -18.93
C THR A 332 -6.06 12.08 -17.47
N TYR A 333 -5.39 11.46 -16.49
CA TYR A 333 -5.70 11.55 -15.06
C TYR A 333 -4.51 12.13 -14.28
N GLY A 334 -4.16 13.39 -14.56
CA GLY A 334 -3.02 14.12 -14.00
C GLY A 334 -3.14 14.39 -12.49
N TRP A 335 -3.04 13.35 -11.68
CA TRP A 335 -2.81 13.41 -10.24
C TRP A 335 -1.33 13.10 -10.04
N GLY A 336 -0.53 14.00 -9.47
CA GLY A 336 0.86 13.60 -9.26
C GLY A 336 1.75 14.65 -8.68
N GLY A 337 2.14 14.39 -7.43
CA GLY A 337 3.32 14.94 -6.78
C GLY A 337 4.45 13.94 -6.86
N ILE A 338 5.64 14.44 -7.12
CA ILE A 338 6.67 13.68 -7.83
C ILE A 338 7.69 13.08 -6.89
N GLY A 339 8.14 13.83 -5.89
CA GLY A 339 8.94 13.23 -4.82
C GLY A 339 8.10 12.21 -4.05
N ILE A 340 6.92 12.64 -3.60
CA ILE A 340 6.02 11.85 -2.75
C ILE A 340 4.60 11.91 -3.30
N CYS A 341 3.94 10.75 -3.43
CA CYS A 341 2.52 10.67 -3.70
C CYS A 341 1.84 9.83 -2.60
N SER A 342 0.91 10.43 -1.85
CA SER A 342 0.13 9.76 -0.79
C SER A 342 -1.35 9.81 -1.15
N LEU A 343 -1.99 8.65 -1.34
CA LEU A 343 -3.32 8.52 -1.91
C LEU A 343 -4.27 7.67 -1.04
N ASN A 344 -5.58 7.75 -1.34
CA ASN A 344 -6.62 6.84 -0.84
C ASN A 344 -6.56 6.60 0.68
N GLY A 345 -6.63 7.67 1.47
CA GLY A 345 -6.71 7.55 2.94
C GLY A 345 -5.37 7.28 3.63
N SER A 346 -4.25 7.34 2.90
CA SER A 346 -2.93 7.10 3.47
C SER A 346 -2.46 8.25 4.36
N SER A 347 -1.92 7.92 5.53
CA SER A 347 -1.49 8.87 6.55
C SER A 347 -0.05 8.61 7.02
N PRO A 348 0.94 8.68 6.11
CA PRO A 348 2.34 8.51 6.45
C PRO A 348 2.88 9.65 7.33
N VAL A 349 3.93 9.37 8.11
CA VAL A 349 4.68 10.37 8.86
C VAL A 349 6.07 10.51 8.26
N PHE A 350 6.42 11.73 7.85
CA PHE A 350 7.77 12.12 7.43
C PHE A 350 8.43 12.93 8.53
N GLU A 351 9.61 12.51 8.95
CA GLU A 351 10.39 13.19 10.00
C GLU A 351 11.82 13.45 9.53
N ARG A 352 12.33 14.68 9.68
CA ARG A 352 13.70 15.07 9.32
C ARG A 352 14.10 14.70 7.88
N CYS A 353 13.13 14.72 6.96
CA CYS A 353 13.35 14.37 5.56
C CYS A 353 13.73 15.59 4.73
N ILE A 354 14.60 15.39 3.74
CA ILE A 354 14.93 16.39 2.73
C ILE A 354 14.27 16.00 1.41
N ILE A 355 13.29 16.79 0.97
CA ILE A 355 12.57 16.62 -0.29
C ILE A 355 13.03 17.72 -1.24
N ARG A 356 13.90 17.40 -2.21
CA ARG A 356 14.45 18.45 -3.08
C ARG A 356 14.67 18.06 -4.52
N LYS A 357 14.62 19.05 -5.41
CA LYS A 357 14.87 18.89 -6.86
C LYS A 357 14.00 17.83 -7.53
N ASN A 358 12.82 17.54 -6.99
CA ASN A 358 11.87 16.65 -7.64
C ASN A 358 11.11 17.45 -8.71
N ILE A 359 10.88 16.86 -9.88
CA ILE A 359 10.41 17.56 -11.08
C ILE A 359 9.10 16.98 -11.60
N ALA A 360 8.02 17.76 -11.52
CA ALA A 360 6.83 17.57 -12.36
C ALA A 360 7.17 18.03 -13.76
N SER A 361 7.11 17.16 -14.75
CA SER A 361 7.20 17.55 -16.16
C SER A 361 6.12 16.87 -16.99
N GLY A 362 5.64 17.52 -18.04
CA GLY A 362 4.53 17.01 -18.84
C GLY A 362 4.30 17.89 -20.07
N TYR A 363 3.69 17.32 -21.10
CA TYR A 363 3.31 18.07 -22.30
C TYR A 363 2.10 18.97 -22.00
N ASP A 364 2.16 20.20 -22.51
CA ASP A 364 1.13 21.24 -22.35
C ASP A 364 -0.17 20.85 -23.08
N ASN A 365 -0.99 20.06 -22.40
CA ASN A 365 -2.31 19.67 -22.88
C ASN A 365 -3.43 20.49 -22.20
N GLY A 366 -3.11 21.66 -21.62
CA GLY A 366 -4.07 22.46 -20.85
C GLY A 366 -4.44 21.87 -19.47
N ARG A 367 -3.57 21.05 -18.89
CA ARG A 367 -3.84 20.25 -17.68
C ARG A 367 -3.13 20.82 -16.45
N GLN A 368 -3.61 20.45 -15.26
CA GLN A 368 -3.06 20.96 -14.00
C GLN A 368 -1.86 20.12 -13.56
N HIS A 369 -0.73 20.75 -13.24
CA HIS A 369 0.42 20.08 -12.61
C HIS A 369 0.45 20.40 -11.11
N ARG A 370 0.70 19.42 -10.23
CA ARG A 370 0.41 19.53 -8.79
C ARG A 370 1.51 18.91 -7.90
N GLY A 371 2.23 19.68 -7.08
CA GLY A 371 3.03 19.12 -5.97
C GLY A 371 4.41 18.58 -6.35
N GLY A 372 5.32 19.42 -6.85
CA GLY A 372 6.67 19.01 -7.26
C GLY A 372 7.41 18.14 -6.23
N GLY A 373 7.33 18.52 -4.94
CA GLY A 373 7.84 17.72 -3.82
C GLY A 373 6.86 16.63 -3.38
N ALA A 374 5.62 16.99 -3.04
CA ALA A 374 4.61 16.06 -2.53
C ALA A 374 3.18 16.34 -3.02
N TYR A 375 2.42 15.28 -3.25
CA TYR A 375 0.97 15.30 -3.52
C TYR A 375 0.24 14.39 -2.55
N LEU A 376 -0.79 14.94 -1.91
CA LEU A 376 -1.48 14.33 -0.79
C LEU A 376 -2.97 14.30 -1.09
N SER A 377 -3.58 13.10 -1.10
CA SER A 377 -4.99 12.90 -1.40
C SER A 377 -5.71 11.95 -0.42
N GLY A 378 -6.82 12.42 0.15
CA GLY A 378 -7.74 11.64 0.97
C GLY A 378 -7.27 11.28 2.39
N GLY A 379 -6.10 11.71 2.84
CA GLY A 379 -5.48 11.25 4.10
C GLY A 379 -5.01 12.37 5.05
N THR A 380 -4.30 11.98 6.12
CA THR A 380 -3.72 12.92 7.11
C THR A 380 -2.21 12.72 7.29
N PRO A 381 -1.41 12.89 6.23
CA PRO A 381 0.05 12.78 6.30
C PRO A 381 0.65 13.85 7.23
N MET A 382 1.78 13.55 7.87
CA MET A 382 2.47 14.50 8.75
C MET A 382 3.89 14.76 8.25
N PHE A 383 4.33 16.02 8.28
CA PHE A 383 5.72 16.42 8.02
C PHE A 383 6.28 17.12 9.26
N ILE A 384 7.32 16.56 9.83
CA ILE A 384 7.96 17.04 11.06
C ILE A 384 9.42 17.33 10.73
N ASP A 385 9.86 18.57 10.94
CA ASP A 385 11.25 18.99 10.69
C ASP A 385 11.76 18.65 9.27
N CYS A 386 10.87 18.74 8.28
CA CYS A 386 11.19 18.42 6.89
C CYS A 386 11.60 19.68 6.11
N GLN A 387 12.48 19.49 5.12
CA GLN A 387 12.91 20.54 4.19
C GLN A 387 12.38 20.27 2.78
N PHE A 388 11.73 21.27 2.19
CA PHE A 388 11.33 21.27 0.78
C PHE A 388 12.14 22.31 0.02
N ASP A 389 13.02 21.87 -0.88
CA ASP A 389 13.93 22.78 -1.60
C ASP A 389 13.95 22.50 -3.11
N SER A 390 13.92 23.56 -3.93
CA SER A 390 14.14 23.46 -5.39
C SER A 390 13.27 22.43 -6.12
N ASN A 391 12.07 22.11 -5.60
CA ASN A 391 11.14 21.20 -6.27
C ASN A 391 10.37 21.97 -7.37
N ILE A 392 10.28 21.38 -8.55
CA ILE A 392 9.83 22.06 -9.77
C ILE A 392 8.51 21.45 -10.23
N VAL A 393 7.61 22.33 -10.68
CA VAL A 393 6.42 21.96 -11.44
C VAL A 393 6.52 22.67 -12.80
N ALA A 394 6.58 21.90 -13.89
CA ALA A 394 6.99 22.42 -15.20
C ALA A 394 6.16 23.60 -15.73
N TYR A 395 6.88 24.46 -16.46
CA TYR A 395 6.54 25.83 -16.87
C TYR A 395 5.53 26.00 -18.02
N GLN A 396 4.89 24.93 -18.49
CA GLN A 396 4.02 24.97 -19.67
C GLN A 396 2.68 24.31 -19.36
N SER A 397 1.97 24.83 -18.37
CA SER A 397 0.58 24.47 -18.16
C SER A 397 -0.21 25.69 -17.68
N TYR A 398 -1.49 25.73 -18.01
CA TYR A 398 -2.39 26.84 -17.66
C TYR A 398 -2.62 26.96 -16.14
N TYR A 399 -2.33 25.91 -15.35
CA TYR A 399 -2.52 25.89 -13.90
C TYR A 399 -1.46 25.03 -13.20
N ASN A 400 -0.43 25.66 -12.64
CA ASN A 400 0.60 25.00 -11.83
C ASN A 400 0.33 25.23 -10.34
N TYR A 401 0.19 24.16 -9.56
CA TYR A 401 -0.10 24.23 -8.13
C TYR A 401 1.01 23.60 -7.31
N GLY A 402 1.67 24.44 -6.51
CA GLY A 402 2.59 24.07 -5.45
C GLY A 402 3.85 23.31 -5.89
N GLY A 403 4.97 24.03 -6.01
CA GLY A 403 6.29 23.43 -6.24
C GLY A 403 6.71 22.49 -5.11
N GLY A 404 6.39 22.84 -3.86
CA GLY A 404 6.68 22.04 -2.68
C GLY A 404 5.62 20.97 -2.42
N VAL A 405 4.47 21.37 -1.88
CA VAL A 405 3.40 20.45 -1.46
C VAL A 405 2.06 20.87 -2.09
N PHE A 406 1.32 19.88 -2.58
CA PHE A 406 -0.07 20.01 -2.97
C PHE A 406 -0.94 19.06 -2.14
N SER A 407 -2.05 19.58 -1.60
CA SER A 407 -2.98 18.82 -0.78
C SER A 407 -4.40 18.94 -1.33
N ASP A 408 -5.08 17.81 -1.51
CA ASP A 408 -6.45 17.68 -2.01
C ASP A 408 -7.22 16.70 -1.15
N ASN A 409 -8.33 17.15 -0.52
CA ASN A 409 -9.09 16.36 0.43
C ASN A 409 -8.22 15.66 1.50
N SER A 410 -7.11 16.30 1.89
CA SER A 410 -6.17 15.82 2.90
C SER A 410 -5.90 16.90 3.93
N ASN A 411 -5.64 16.49 5.17
CA ASN A 411 -5.33 17.40 6.28
C ASN A 411 -3.89 17.18 6.76
N PRO A 412 -2.88 17.62 5.99
CA PRO A 412 -1.50 17.51 6.44
C PRO A 412 -1.24 18.38 7.67
N SER A 413 -0.33 17.94 8.53
CA SER A 413 0.24 18.80 9.58
C SER A 413 1.73 19.01 9.33
N GLU A 414 2.17 20.26 9.51
CA GLU A 414 3.58 20.63 9.44
C GLU A 414 4.03 21.15 10.80
N THR A 415 5.10 20.58 11.34
CA THR A 415 5.71 21.05 12.59
C THR A 415 7.19 21.31 12.35
N ALA A 416 7.66 22.53 12.61
CA ALA A 416 9.06 22.95 12.51
C ALA A 416 9.71 22.81 11.10
N CYS A 417 8.93 22.78 10.02
CA CYS A 417 9.47 22.74 8.66
C CYS A 417 10.05 24.10 8.21
N SER A 418 11.17 24.10 7.48
CA SER A 418 11.86 25.32 7.05
C SER A 418 11.94 25.45 5.52
N PRO A 419 11.45 26.56 4.92
CA PRO A 419 11.79 26.93 3.55
C PRO A 419 13.14 27.66 3.51
N THR A 420 14.09 27.22 2.68
CA THR A 420 15.40 27.89 2.52
C THR A 420 15.37 29.01 1.47
N THR A 421 16.30 29.97 1.62
CA THR A 421 16.41 31.32 1.01
C THR A 421 16.56 31.42 -0.52
N SER A 422 16.07 30.47 -1.32
CA SER A 422 16.07 30.60 -2.78
C SER A 422 14.78 31.29 -3.27
N PRO A 423 14.84 32.34 -4.12
CA PRO A 423 13.68 33.15 -4.52
C PRO A 423 12.71 32.44 -5.48
N THR A 424 12.73 31.11 -5.56
CA THR A 424 11.85 30.33 -6.45
C THR A 424 10.99 29.33 -5.67
N MET A 425 9.84 29.83 -5.23
CA MET A 425 8.57 29.11 -5.02
C MET A 425 8.56 27.82 -4.16
N ALA A 426 8.65 27.96 -2.84
CA ALA A 426 7.91 27.06 -1.92
C ALA A 426 6.45 27.54 -1.82
N VAL A 427 5.66 27.36 -2.88
CA VAL A 427 4.21 27.62 -2.81
C VAL A 427 3.56 26.34 -2.28
N VAL A 428 2.93 26.41 -1.12
CA VAL A 428 1.91 25.44 -0.71
C VAL A 428 0.62 25.88 -1.38
N SER A 429 0.08 25.08 -2.29
CA SER A 429 -1.22 25.37 -2.91
C SER A 429 -2.28 24.49 -2.27
N LEU A 430 -3.26 25.14 -1.62
CA LEU A 430 -4.38 24.50 -0.95
C LEU A 430 -5.64 24.73 -1.78
N GLN A 431 -6.30 23.66 -2.22
CA GLN A 431 -7.72 23.69 -2.60
C GLN A 431 -8.52 22.99 -1.50
N SER A 432 -8.80 23.72 -0.42
CA SER A 432 -9.90 23.38 0.48
C SER A 432 -10.53 24.65 1.03
N THR A 433 -11.85 24.63 1.19
CA THR A 433 -12.70 25.70 1.73
C THR A 433 -12.21 26.19 3.12
N PRO A 434 -12.56 27.43 3.53
CA PRO A 434 -11.67 28.26 4.34
C PRO A 434 -11.71 27.87 5.82
N ARG A 435 -10.56 27.53 6.42
CA ARG A 435 -10.24 27.83 7.83
C ARG A 435 -8.76 28.16 7.99
N THR A 436 -8.53 29.15 8.86
CA THR A 436 -7.40 30.07 9.00
C THR A 436 -6.04 29.45 9.33
N TRP A 437 -4.97 29.93 8.69
CA TRP A 437 -3.58 29.83 9.16
C TRP A 437 -2.91 31.21 9.10
N SER A 438 -2.13 31.55 10.12
CA SER A 438 -1.35 32.79 10.22
C SER A 438 0.14 32.48 10.11
N PHE A 439 0.84 33.14 9.18
CA PHE A 439 2.30 33.19 9.16
C PHE A 439 2.80 34.38 10.00
N GLN A 440 3.75 34.16 10.91
CA GLN A 440 4.62 35.23 11.39
C GLN A 440 5.83 35.30 10.48
N THR A 441 5.91 36.36 9.68
CA THR A 441 7.13 36.72 8.94
C THR A 441 8.14 37.34 9.91
N VAL A 442 9.36 36.82 9.93
CA VAL A 442 10.50 37.52 10.54
C VAL A 442 11.12 38.40 9.44
N SER A 443 11.14 39.70 9.70
CA SER A 443 11.59 40.74 8.79
C SER A 443 13.12 40.76 8.62
N SER A 444 13.58 41.06 7.41
CA SER A 444 14.71 41.98 7.24
C SER A 444 14.62 42.69 5.89
N LEU A 445 14.79 44.01 5.95
CA LEU A 445 14.87 44.95 4.83
C LEU A 445 16.00 44.59 3.86
N ALA A 446 15.73 44.63 2.56
CA ALA A 446 16.73 45.01 1.56
C ALA A 446 16.06 45.68 0.35
N ILE A 447 16.41 46.95 0.15
CA ILE A 447 16.03 47.84 -0.95
C ILE A 447 16.81 47.45 -2.21
N ILE A 448 16.15 47.17 -3.34
CA ILE A 448 16.73 47.25 -4.70
C ILE A 448 15.65 47.79 -5.68
N PRO A 449 15.96 48.69 -6.63
CA PRO A 449 15.02 49.64 -7.20
C PRO A 449 14.28 49.16 -8.46
N GLU A 450 13.14 49.82 -8.71
CA GLU A 450 12.32 49.73 -9.91
C GLU A 450 13.13 49.91 -11.21
N ARG A 451 13.03 48.93 -12.13
CA ARG A 451 12.82 49.19 -13.58
C ARG A 451 12.61 47.88 -14.35
N ALA A 452 11.35 47.55 -14.59
CA ALA A 452 10.80 47.06 -15.86
C ALA A 452 9.33 46.63 -15.67
N ALA A 453 8.47 47.58 -15.31
CA ALA A 453 7.02 47.40 -15.32
C ALA A 453 6.41 48.19 -16.48
N ARG A 454 5.76 47.48 -17.41
CA ARG A 454 4.70 47.88 -18.37
C ARG A 454 4.70 46.79 -19.48
N ARG A 455 3.66 46.01 -19.77
CA ARG A 455 2.21 46.18 -19.65
C ARG A 455 1.56 44.79 -19.49
N TYR A 456 0.69 44.63 -18.50
CA TYR A 456 -0.67 44.06 -18.57
C TYR A 456 -1.19 44.06 -17.13
N THR A 457 -1.75 45.20 -16.73
CA THR A 457 -2.47 45.37 -15.48
C THR A 457 -3.91 44.88 -15.66
N SER A 458 -4.32 43.90 -14.87
CA SER A 458 -5.69 43.81 -14.37
C SER A 458 -5.60 43.36 -12.90
N PRO A 459 -6.10 44.16 -11.94
CA PRO A 459 -6.05 43.80 -10.53
C PRO A 459 -7.02 42.65 -10.29
N VAL A 460 -6.55 41.57 -9.65
CA VAL A 460 -7.44 40.53 -9.12
C VAL A 460 -8.27 41.18 -8.02
N GLN A 461 -9.54 41.46 -8.35
CA GLN A 461 -10.54 41.89 -7.39
C GLN A 461 -10.86 40.72 -6.45
N ILE A 462 -10.64 40.92 -5.16
CA ILE A 462 -11.25 40.10 -4.12
C ILE A 462 -12.73 40.45 -4.09
N ARG A 463 -13.60 39.63 -4.70
CA ARG A 463 -15.05 39.69 -4.46
C ARG A 463 -15.40 38.65 -3.41
N THR A 464 -15.80 39.15 -2.25
CA THR A 464 -16.51 38.39 -1.22
C THR A 464 -17.99 38.29 -1.61
N TRP A 465 -18.52 37.08 -1.77
CA TRP A 465 -19.93 36.75 -1.64
C TRP A 465 -20.04 35.46 -0.83
#